data_AF-A0A0F4YQY8-F1
#
_entry.id   AF-A0A0F4YQY8-F1
#
_cell.length_a   1.000
_cell.length_b   1.000
_cell.length_c   1.000
_cell.angle_alpha   90.00
_cell.angle_beta   90.00
_cell.angle_gamma   90.00
#
_symmetry.space_group_name_H-M   'P 1'
#
loop_
_entity.id
_entity.type
_entity.pdbx_description
1 polymer ?
#
loop_
_entity_poly.entity_id
_entity_poly.type
_entity_poly.pdbx_seq_one_letter_code
_entity_poly.pdbx_strand_id
1 'polypeptide(L)'
;MKFFERIERALQKHDRYDWAAKLQDFEFHFVSKKRKDDQRKWLRKQNEERRNGFALLQREIYLKEELAVLEKLQETQVLQPLTEEREESTREWQKELKTFDERYWHHKRAFYNGLLYRPKGPWIRYWDMSDHEFFIIRRRKYFGARRMAGATEQERKEIFFDVFARLH
;
A
#
# COMPACT_ATOMS: atom_id res chain seq x y z
N MET A 1 19.01 20.18 7.38
CA MET A 1 18.74 20.91 8.63
C MET A 1 18.67 19.89 9.74
N LYS A 2 19.76 19.69 10.50
CA LYS A 2 19.83 18.70 11.59
C LYS A 2 19.24 19.22 12.92
N PHE A 3 18.97 20.52 13.02
CA PHE A 3 18.48 21.18 14.24
C PHE A 3 17.03 20.79 14.57
N PHE A 4 16.09 21.05 13.65
CA PHE A 4 14.69 20.68 13.82
C PHE A 4 14.51 19.17 14.07
N GLU A 5 15.24 18.33 13.34
CA GLU A 5 15.22 16.87 13.52
C GLU A 5 15.69 16.41 14.91
N ARG A 6 16.64 17.13 15.54
CA ARG A 6 17.11 16.82 16.90
C ARG A 6 16.05 17.18 17.95
N ILE A 7 15.42 18.35 17.80
CA ILE A 7 14.36 18.79 18.72
C ILE A 7 13.14 17.89 18.56
N GLU A 8 12.75 17.58 17.34
CA GLU A 8 11.65 16.66 17.03
C GLU A 8 11.85 15.29 17.71
N ARG A 9 13.05 14.70 17.58
CA ARG A 9 13.37 13.43 18.26
C ARG A 9 13.37 13.54 19.78
N ALA A 10 13.81 14.68 20.34
CA ALA A 10 13.73 14.91 21.77
C ALA A 10 12.27 14.99 22.24
N LEU A 11 11.42 15.71 21.51
CA LEU A 11 9.98 15.81 21.80
C LEU A 11 9.29 14.44 21.71
N GLN A 12 9.60 13.64 20.68
CA GLN A 12 9.09 12.27 20.54
C GLN A 12 9.56 11.35 21.69
N LYS A 13 10.81 11.49 22.16
CA LYS A 13 11.33 10.73 23.31
C LYS A 13 10.63 11.07 24.63
N HIS A 14 10.00 12.24 24.73
CA HIS A 14 9.26 12.70 25.90
C HIS A 14 7.74 12.62 25.69
N ASP A 15 7.28 11.82 24.72
CA ASP A 15 5.86 11.61 24.39
C ASP A 15 5.09 12.90 24.02
N ARG A 16 5.81 13.96 23.59
CA ARG A 16 5.24 15.25 23.15
C ARG A 16 5.02 15.26 21.63
N TYR A 17 4.23 14.31 21.15
CA TYR A 17 3.96 14.12 19.72
C TYR A 17 3.24 15.32 19.07
N ASP A 18 2.38 16.00 19.82
CA ASP A 18 1.70 17.24 19.42
C ASP A 18 2.68 18.38 19.13
N TRP A 19 3.72 18.53 19.96
CA TRP A 19 4.76 19.53 19.74
C TRP A 19 5.71 19.13 18.60
N ALA A 20 5.99 17.84 18.46
CA ALA A 20 6.77 17.33 17.34
C ALA A 20 6.08 17.62 15.99
N ALA A 21 4.75 17.43 15.91
CA ALA A 21 3.95 17.76 14.74
C ALA A 21 3.97 19.28 14.43
N LYS A 22 3.73 20.12 15.44
CA LYS A 22 3.81 21.59 15.29
C LYS A 22 5.19 22.08 14.83
N LEU A 23 6.25 21.42 15.29
CA LEU A 23 7.62 21.75 14.88
C LEU A 23 7.89 21.38 13.41
N GLN A 24 7.35 20.25 12.93
CA GLN A 24 7.40 19.89 11.52
C GLN A 24 6.65 20.92 10.66
N ASP A 25 5.47 21.35 11.12
CA ASP A 25 4.69 22.39 10.46
C ASP A 25 5.46 23.71 10.35
N PHE A 26 6.12 24.09 11.44
CA PHE A 26 6.96 25.27 11.47
C PHE A 26 8.19 25.15 10.56
N GLU A 27 8.83 23.98 10.49
CA GLU A 27 9.98 23.76 9.59
C GLU A 27 9.63 24.05 8.13
N PHE A 28 8.36 23.87 7.70
CA PHE A 28 7.95 24.17 6.32
C PHE A 28 8.23 25.60 5.89
N HIS A 29 8.18 26.56 6.80
CA HIS A 29 8.44 27.96 6.48
C HIS A 29 9.92 28.22 6.14
N PHE A 30 10.83 27.36 6.62
CA PHE A 30 12.28 27.50 6.44
C PHE A 30 12.85 26.65 5.31
N VAL A 31 12.02 25.90 4.57
CA VAL A 31 12.46 25.10 3.42
C VAL A 31 12.42 25.94 2.14
N SER A 32 13.52 25.94 1.38
CA SER A 32 13.61 26.61 0.09
C SER A 32 12.60 26.07 -0.93
N LYS A 33 12.14 26.92 -1.85
CA LYS A 33 11.17 26.56 -2.91
C LYS A 33 11.64 25.33 -3.72
N LYS A 34 12.90 25.31 -4.15
CA LYS A 34 13.50 24.17 -4.87
C LYS A 34 13.34 22.86 -4.09
N ARG A 35 13.71 22.85 -2.81
CA ARG A 35 13.63 21.66 -1.96
C ARG A 35 12.19 21.24 -1.66
N LYS A 36 11.23 22.18 -1.65
CA LYS A 36 9.79 21.86 -1.62
C LYS A 36 9.39 21.14 -2.90
N ASP A 37 9.71 21.70 -4.06
CA ASP A 37 9.34 21.11 -5.36
C ASP A 37 9.93 19.71 -5.55
N ASP A 38 11.18 19.48 -5.13
CA ASP A 38 11.81 18.16 -5.17
C ASP A 38 11.07 17.13 -4.30
N GLN A 39 10.68 17.52 -3.08
CA GLN A 39 9.88 16.65 -2.19
C GLN A 39 8.50 16.34 -2.78
N ARG A 40 7.81 17.34 -3.36
CA ARG A 40 6.51 17.15 -4.03
C ARG A 40 6.60 16.19 -5.20
N LYS A 41 7.59 16.38 -6.08
CA LYS A 41 7.81 15.51 -7.24
C LYS A 41 8.06 14.07 -6.80
N TRP A 42 8.90 13.89 -5.79
CA TRP A 42 9.16 12.57 -5.23
C TRP A 42 7.89 11.94 -4.64
N LEU A 43 7.12 12.66 -3.82
CA LEU A 43 5.89 12.16 -3.22
C LEU A 43 4.85 11.75 -4.28
N ARG A 44 4.66 12.56 -5.32
CA ARG A 44 3.77 12.23 -6.44
C ARG A 44 4.19 10.93 -7.09
N LYS A 45 5.48 10.79 -7.41
CA LYS A 45 6.03 9.58 -8.01
C LYS A 45 5.85 8.35 -7.11
N GLN A 46 6.11 8.47 -5.81
CA GLN A 46 5.89 7.35 -4.88
C GLN A 46 4.42 6.93 -4.78
N ASN A 47 3.50 7.90 -4.76
CA ASN A 47 2.07 7.61 -4.71
C ASN A 47 1.57 6.97 -6.01
N GLU A 48 2.09 7.42 -7.15
CA GLU A 48 1.82 6.80 -8.45
C GLU A 48 2.32 5.35 -8.50
N GLU A 49 3.56 5.11 -8.09
CA GLU A 49 4.10 3.75 -7.98
C GLU A 49 3.26 2.88 -7.02
N ARG A 50 2.83 3.40 -5.87
CA ARG A 50 1.94 2.65 -4.96
C ARG A 50 0.63 2.25 -5.62
N ARG A 51 -0.01 3.17 -6.34
CA ARG A 51 -1.27 2.92 -7.06
C ARG A 51 -1.06 1.91 -8.17
N ASN A 52 0.00 2.04 -8.96
CA ASN A 52 0.32 1.12 -10.04
C ASN A 52 0.58 -0.29 -9.50
N GLY A 53 1.32 -0.43 -8.40
CA GLY A 53 1.56 -1.72 -7.77
C GLY A 53 0.29 -2.38 -7.25
N PHE A 54 -0.63 -1.58 -6.69
CA PHE A 54 -1.93 -2.08 -6.25
C PHE A 54 -2.80 -2.51 -7.43
N ALA A 55 -2.89 -1.68 -8.47
CA ALA A 55 -3.65 -1.99 -9.69
C ALA A 55 -3.11 -3.25 -10.39
N LEU A 56 -1.79 -3.44 -10.42
CA LEU A 56 -1.17 -4.64 -10.98
C LEU A 56 -1.60 -5.89 -10.21
N LEU A 57 -1.53 -5.88 -8.88
CA LEU A 57 -1.99 -7.00 -8.04
C LEU A 57 -3.49 -7.27 -8.19
N GLN A 58 -4.32 -6.22 -8.27
CA GLN A 58 -5.76 -6.39 -8.50
C GLN A 58 -6.02 -7.05 -9.87
N ARG A 59 -5.27 -6.66 -10.91
CA ARG A 59 -5.38 -7.26 -12.24
C ARG A 59 -4.98 -8.74 -12.21
N GLU A 60 -3.95 -9.10 -11.47
CA GLU A 60 -3.53 -10.49 -11.29
C GLU A 60 -4.66 -11.36 -10.69
N ILE A 61 -5.25 -10.87 -9.60
CA ILE A 61 -6.34 -11.55 -8.91
C ILE A 61 -7.52 -11.74 -9.84
N TYR A 62 -7.93 -10.66 -10.51
CA TYR A 62 -9.02 -10.68 -11.48
C TYR A 62 -8.78 -11.73 -12.58
N LEU A 63 -7.60 -11.73 -13.21
CA LEU A 63 -7.28 -12.68 -14.27
C LEU A 63 -7.28 -14.13 -13.77
N LYS A 64 -6.76 -14.38 -12.57
CA LYS A 64 -6.77 -15.73 -11.96
C LYS A 64 -8.19 -16.21 -11.65
N GLU A 65 -9.04 -15.32 -11.15
CA GLU A 65 -10.44 -15.63 -10.85
C GLU A 65 -11.23 -15.93 -12.13
N GLU A 66 -11.11 -15.10 -13.17
CA GLU A 66 -11.79 -15.30 -14.45
C GLU A 66 -11.35 -16.60 -15.14
N LEU A 67 -10.05 -16.88 -15.17
CA LEU A 67 -9.55 -18.15 -15.74
C LEU A 67 -10.07 -19.36 -14.96
N ALA A 68 -10.10 -19.30 -13.63
CA ALA A 68 -10.63 -20.39 -12.81
C ALA A 68 -12.14 -20.60 -13.01
N VAL A 69 -12.91 -19.54 -13.29
CA VAL A 69 -14.33 -19.65 -13.66
C VAL A 69 -14.47 -20.33 -15.02
N LEU A 70 -13.67 -19.94 -16.01
CA LEU A 70 -13.68 -20.54 -17.35
C LEU A 70 -13.30 -22.02 -17.32
N GLU A 71 -12.28 -22.39 -16.55
CA GLU A 71 -11.87 -23.80 -16.36
C GLU A 71 -13.00 -24.64 -15.78
N LYS A 72 -13.68 -24.18 -14.72
CA LYS A 72 -14.82 -24.89 -14.13
C LYS A 72 -15.99 -25.05 -15.10
N LEU A 73 -16.24 -24.05 -15.93
CA LEU A 73 -17.29 -24.07 -16.94
C LEU A 73 -16.99 -25.07 -18.07
N GLN A 74 -15.71 -25.26 -18.43
CA GLN A 74 -15.29 -26.31 -19.37
C GLN A 74 -15.41 -27.71 -18.75
N GLU A 75 -14.99 -27.89 -17.50
CA GLU A 75 -15.04 -29.19 -16.79
C GLU A 75 -16.46 -29.71 -16.60
N THR A 76 -17.42 -28.83 -16.34
CA THR A 76 -18.81 -29.21 -16.08
C THR A 76 -19.61 -29.55 -17.35
N GLN A 77 -19.03 -29.46 -18.55
CA GLN A 77 -19.67 -29.75 -19.85
C GLN A 77 -20.99 -28.98 -20.10
N VAL A 78 -21.29 -27.93 -19.33
CA VAL A 78 -22.55 -27.16 -19.43
C VAL A 78 -22.54 -26.20 -20.63
N LEU A 79 -21.41 -25.98 -21.29
CA LEU A 79 -21.30 -25.01 -22.38
C LEU A 79 -20.85 -25.64 -23.71
N GLN A 80 -21.55 -25.19 -24.75
CA GLN A 80 -21.09 -25.16 -26.15
C GLN A 80 -19.60 -24.75 -26.22
N PRO A 81 -18.89 -25.13 -27.31
CA PRO A 81 -17.51 -24.69 -27.55
C PRO A 81 -17.36 -23.20 -27.24
N LEU A 82 -16.28 -22.80 -26.55
CA LEU A 82 -16.00 -21.39 -26.34
C LEU A 82 -16.08 -20.68 -27.71
N THR A 83 -16.76 -19.55 -27.76
CA THR A 83 -16.72 -18.69 -28.95
C THR A 83 -15.27 -18.30 -29.23
N GLU A 84 -14.88 -18.16 -30.50
CA GLU A 84 -13.51 -17.83 -30.89
C GLU A 84 -12.97 -16.58 -30.14
N GLU A 85 -13.83 -15.59 -29.93
CA GLU A 85 -13.54 -14.36 -29.17
C GLU A 85 -13.17 -14.62 -27.70
N ARG A 86 -13.79 -15.62 -27.06
CA ARG A 86 -13.47 -16.02 -25.68
C ARG A 86 -12.18 -16.81 -25.62
N GLU A 87 -11.89 -17.66 -26.62
CA GLU A 87 -10.62 -18.37 -26.68
C GLU A 87 -9.45 -17.41 -26.88
N GLU A 88 -9.62 -16.41 -27.73
CA GLU A 88 -8.62 -15.36 -27.95
C GLU A 88 -8.35 -14.56 -26.68
N SER A 89 -9.42 -14.07 -26.02
CA SER A 89 -9.32 -13.35 -24.74
C SER A 89 -8.63 -14.19 -23.66
N THR A 90 -8.94 -15.49 -23.58
CA THR A 90 -8.32 -16.43 -22.62
C THR A 90 -6.82 -16.57 -22.88
N ARG A 91 -6.41 -16.70 -24.14
CA ARG A 91 -4.99 -16.78 -24.52
C ARG A 91 -4.25 -15.50 -24.18
N GLU A 92 -4.86 -14.34 -24.41
CA GLU A 92 -4.28 -13.04 -24.04
C GLU A 92 -4.10 -12.91 -22.53
N TRP A 93 -5.11 -13.29 -21.74
CA TRP A 93 -5.04 -13.25 -20.27
C TRP A 93 -3.98 -14.19 -19.70
N GLN A 94 -3.88 -15.41 -20.25
CA GLN A 94 -2.82 -16.34 -19.87
C GLN A 94 -1.43 -15.79 -20.22
N LYS A 95 -1.28 -15.14 -21.37
CA LYS A 95 -0.03 -14.47 -21.75
C LYS A 95 0.29 -13.30 -20.82
N GLU A 96 -0.72 -12.52 -20.45
CA GLU A 96 -0.57 -11.42 -19.49
C GLU A 96 -0.06 -11.94 -18.14
N LEU A 97 -0.67 -13.01 -17.60
CA LEU A 97 -0.24 -13.65 -16.35
C LEU A 97 1.18 -14.23 -16.42
N LYS A 98 1.59 -14.82 -17.55
CA LYS A 98 2.97 -15.32 -17.72
C LYS A 98 4.02 -14.22 -17.59
N THR A 99 3.69 -12.99 -17.98
CA THR A 99 4.60 -11.83 -17.86
C THR A 99 4.41 -11.04 -16.57
N PHE A 100 3.48 -11.47 -15.69
CA PHE A 100 3.12 -10.74 -14.48
C PHE A 100 4.30 -10.58 -13.54
N ASP A 101 5.03 -11.67 -13.25
CA ASP A 101 6.15 -11.65 -12.29
C ASP A 101 7.25 -10.68 -12.73
N GLU A 102 7.55 -10.64 -14.02
CA GLU A 102 8.51 -9.70 -14.60
C GLU A 102 8.03 -8.25 -14.44
N ARG A 103 6.76 -7.97 -14.81
CA ARG A 103 6.16 -6.63 -14.65
C ARG A 103 6.14 -6.19 -13.19
N TYR A 104 5.77 -7.09 -12.28
CA TYR A 104 5.76 -6.83 -10.84
C TYR A 104 7.17 -6.60 -10.29
N TRP A 105 8.15 -7.37 -10.76
CA TRP A 105 9.55 -7.17 -10.38
C TRP A 105 10.08 -5.81 -10.83
N HIS A 106 9.80 -5.40 -12.08
CA HIS A 106 10.18 -4.07 -12.58
C HIS A 106 9.53 -2.95 -11.77
N HIS A 107 8.25 -3.10 -11.44
CA HIS A 107 7.52 -2.18 -10.57
C HIS A 107 8.18 -2.07 -9.18
N LYS A 108 8.45 -3.21 -8.53
CA LYS A 108 9.14 -3.25 -7.24
C LYS A 108 10.50 -2.58 -7.30
N ARG A 109 11.27 -2.85 -8.34
CA ARG A 109 12.59 -2.23 -8.55
C ARG A 109 12.47 -0.71 -8.69
N ALA A 110 11.51 -0.21 -9.46
CA ALA A 110 11.26 1.22 -9.61
C ALA A 110 10.87 1.87 -8.27
N PHE A 111 9.99 1.23 -7.52
CA PHE A 111 9.58 1.67 -6.18
C PHE A 111 10.77 1.73 -5.21
N TYR A 112 11.55 0.66 -5.10
CA TYR A 112 12.72 0.62 -4.21
C TYR A 112 13.82 1.61 -4.62
N ASN A 113 14.08 1.77 -5.92
CA ASN A 113 15.00 2.81 -6.39
C ASN A 113 14.51 4.20 -5.98
N GLY A 114 13.20 4.45 -6.07
CA GLY A 114 12.60 5.67 -5.58
C GLY A 114 12.83 5.90 -4.08
N LEU A 115 12.74 4.86 -3.26
CA LEU A 115 13.04 4.93 -1.82
C LEU A 115 14.53 5.21 -1.54
N LEU A 116 15.44 4.67 -2.34
CA LEU A 116 16.89 4.92 -2.21
C LEU A 116 17.24 6.40 -2.46
N TYR A 117 16.66 7.01 -3.49
CA TYR A 117 16.93 8.41 -3.88
C TYR A 117 15.98 9.41 -3.22
N ARG A 118 15.50 9.08 -2.02
CA ARG A 118 14.53 9.89 -1.30
C ARG A 118 15.11 11.23 -0.85
N PRO A 119 14.47 12.37 -1.19
CA PRO A 119 14.90 13.67 -0.68
C PRO A 119 14.69 13.75 0.83
N LYS A 120 15.46 14.58 1.52
CA LYS A 120 15.25 14.86 2.95
C LYS A 120 14.34 16.06 3.12
N GLY A 121 13.41 15.99 4.06
CA GLY A 121 12.67 17.16 4.51
C GLY A 121 11.37 16.81 5.23
N PRO A 122 10.67 17.84 5.73
CA PRO A 122 9.52 17.65 6.61
C PRO A 122 8.35 16.93 5.92
N TRP A 123 8.12 17.11 4.61
CA TRP A 123 7.06 16.38 3.88
C TRP A 123 7.35 14.89 3.76
N ILE A 124 8.63 14.54 3.65
CA ILE A 124 9.07 13.16 3.55
C ILE A 124 8.99 12.48 4.93
N ARG A 125 9.34 13.20 6.00
CA ARG A 125 9.19 12.68 7.36
C ARG A 125 7.72 12.47 7.73
N TYR A 126 6.84 13.39 7.34
CA TYR A 126 5.39 13.22 7.50
C TYR A 126 4.87 11.99 6.73
N TRP A 127 5.32 11.81 5.49
CA TRP A 127 4.99 10.62 4.71
C TRP A 127 5.52 9.33 5.35
N ASP A 128 6.74 9.32 5.88
CA ASP A 128 7.31 8.17 6.58
C ASP A 128 6.49 7.81 7.82
N MET A 129 6.07 8.81 8.61
CA MET A 129 5.25 8.58 9.80
C MET A 129 3.87 8.03 9.43
N SER A 130 3.20 8.61 8.44
CA SER A 130 1.89 8.09 8.00
C SER A 130 2.01 6.67 7.44
N ASP A 131 3.06 6.37 6.69
CA ASP A 131 3.31 5.00 6.21
C ASP A 131 3.63 4.02 7.35
N HIS A 132 4.34 4.47 8.39
CA HIS A 132 4.66 3.66 9.56
C HIS A 132 3.45 3.43 10.48
N GLU A 133 2.58 4.43 10.65
CA GLU A 133 1.30 4.26 11.33
C GLU A 133 0.38 3.31 10.56
N PHE A 134 0.29 3.44 9.24
CA PHE A 134 -0.41 2.46 8.41
C PHE A 134 0.20 1.07 8.57
N PHE A 135 1.52 0.93 8.61
CA PHE A 135 2.20 -0.34 8.85
C PHE A 135 1.88 -0.92 10.24
N ILE A 136 1.89 -0.10 11.30
CA ILE A 136 1.56 -0.52 12.68
C ILE A 136 0.09 -0.92 12.79
N ILE A 137 -0.84 -0.16 12.19
CA ILE A 137 -2.27 -0.48 12.13
C ILE A 137 -2.50 -1.78 11.34
N ARG A 138 -1.83 -1.96 10.20
CA ARG A 138 -1.89 -3.21 9.42
C ARG A 138 -1.34 -4.38 10.21
N ARG A 139 -0.20 -4.21 10.90
CA ARG A 139 0.41 -5.25 11.74
C ARG A 139 -0.54 -5.64 12.87
N ARG A 140 -1.19 -4.67 13.54
CA ARG A 140 -2.24 -4.92 14.53
C ARG A 140 -3.46 -5.64 13.93
N LYS A 141 -3.90 -5.30 12.72
CA LYS A 141 -4.96 -6.04 12.01
C LYS A 141 -4.56 -7.49 11.71
N TYR A 142 -3.34 -7.75 11.27
CA TYR A 142 -2.86 -9.11 10.99
C TYR A 142 -2.58 -9.94 12.25
N PHE A 143 -2.12 -9.32 13.34
CA PHE A 143 -1.99 -9.99 14.65
C PHE A 143 -3.34 -10.18 15.35
N GLY A 144 -4.31 -9.28 15.13
CA GLY A 144 -5.71 -9.45 15.55
C GLY A 144 -6.39 -10.57 14.78
N ALA A 145 -6.17 -10.68 13.46
CA ALA A 145 -6.70 -11.77 12.64
C ALA A 145 -6.18 -13.16 13.07
N ARG A 146 -4.96 -13.26 13.61
CA ARG A 146 -4.45 -14.50 14.24
C ARG A 146 -5.15 -14.84 15.56
N ARG A 147 -5.62 -13.86 16.35
CA ARG A 147 -6.48 -14.14 17.52
C ARG A 147 -7.89 -14.58 17.09
N MET A 148 -8.42 -14.01 16.00
CA MET A 148 -9.74 -14.35 15.47
C MET A 148 -9.84 -15.80 14.97
N ALA A 149 -8.72 -16.40 14.54
CA ALA A 149 -8.67 -17.79 14.06
C ALA A 149 -9.01 -18.84 15.14
N GLY A 150 -8.89 -18.49 16.43
CA GLY A 150 -9.30 -19.34 17.57
C GLY A 150 -10.35 -18.71 18.49
N ALA A 151 -10.84 -17.51 18.17
CA ALA A 151 -11.81 -16.79 19.00
C ALA A 151 -13.25 -17.24 18.72
N THR A 152 -14.04 -17.31 19.78
CA THR A 152 -15.49 -17.58 19.75
C THR A 152 -16.25 -16.44 19.06
N GLU A 153 -17.47 -16.71 18.60
CA GLU A 153 -18.24 -15.74 17.81
C GLU A 153 -18.56 -14.44 18.58
N GLN A 154 -18.67 -14.50 19.91
CA GLN A 154 -18.85 -13.33 20.77
C GLN A 154 -17.59 -12.47 20.85
N GLU A 155 -16.41 -13.07 21.02
CA GLU A 155 -15.13 -12.35 21.03
C GLU A 155 -14.85 -11.69 19.67
N ARG A 156 -15.27 -12.33 18.56
CA ARG A 156 -15.18 -11.74 17.22
C ARG A 156 -16.03 -10.48 17.07
N LYS A 157 -17.23 -10.46 17.68
CA LYS A 157 -18.13 -9.29 17.66
C LYS A 157 -17.55 -8.14 18.49
N GLU A 158 -17.03 -8.40 19.68
CA GLU A 158 -16.39 -7.37 20.52
C GLU A 158 -15.14 -6.76 19.84
N ILE A 159 -14.28 -7.59 19.24
CA ILE A 159 -13.12 -7.13 18.48
C ILE A 159 -13.54 -6.31 17.26
N PHE A 160 -14.61 -6.70 16.58
CA PHE A 160 -15.15 -5.95 15.44
C PHE A 160 -15.67 -4.58 15.88
N PHE A 161 -16.40 -4.49 16.98
CA PHE A 161 -16.91 -3.23 17.51
C PHE A 161 -15.80 -2.29 18.02
N ASP A 162 -14.78 -2.82 18.71
CA ASP A 162 -13.66 -2.02 19.22
C ASP A 162 -12.76 -1.50 18.08
N VAL A 163 -12.68 -2.23 16.96
CA VAL A 163 -11.99 -1.78 15.73
C VAL A 163 -12.83 -0.73 14.98
N PHE A 164 -14.16 -0.90 14.94
CA PHE A 164 -15.05 0.03 14.24
C PHE A 164 -15.22 1.35 15.00
N ALA A 165 -15.28 1.32 16.33
CA ALA A 165 -15.43 2.50 17.18
C ALA A 165 -14.20 3.42 17.19
N ARG A 166 -13.02 2.94 16.77
CA ARG A 166 -11.78 3.74 16.68
C ARG A 166 -11.50 4.31 15.29
N LEU A 167 -12.42 4.09 14.34
CA LEU A 167 -12.35 4.62 12.98
C LEU A 167 -13.28 5.82 12.74
N HIS A 168 -14.02 6.23 13.78
CA HIS A 168 -14.84 7.45 13.85
C HIS A 168 -14.34 8.34 14.98
#